data_AF-H8H2J6-F1
#
_entry.id   AF-H8H2J6-F1
#
_cell.length_a   1.000
_cell.length_b   1.000
_cell.length_c   1.000
_cell.angle_alpha   90.00
_cell.angle_beta   90.00
_cell.angle_gamma   90.00
#
_symmetry.space_group_name_H-M   'P 1'
#
loop_
_entity.id
_entity.type
_entity.pdbx_description
1 polymer ?
#
loop_
_entity_poly.entity_id
_entity_poly.type
_entity_poly.pdbx_seq_one_letter_code
_entity_poly.pdbx_strand_id
1 'polypeptide(L)'
;MAQPFNYERAAAILVDAAYLGDGEAAKKWQVTTRTIQNYRAKLKTDPLLSQFFARKRARAEGNWVGELRRSLGAVLEKSRLIAEAIEPVITVEDPETGSQVQRVNMAALRTLIAAGKDLGEIALALEVLNAGDAQENPTARPGSADLEDGAPLIN
;
A
#
# COMPACT_ATOMS: atom_id res chain seq x y z
N MET A 1 5.24 -40.64 -5.98
CA MET A 1 6.07 -40.05 -4.90
C MET A 1 5.52 -38.65 -4.61
N ALA A 2 5.11 -38.37 -3.38
CA ALA A 2 4.58 -37.04 -3.02
C ALA A 2 5.75 -36.03 -2.98
N GLN A 3 5.61 -34.92 -3.70
CA GLN A 3 6.60 -33.85 -3.68
C GLN A 3 6.60 -33.17 -2.29
N PRO A 4 7.77 -32.84 -1.70
CA PRO A 4 7.81 -32.14 -0.42
C PRO A 4 7.12 -30.78 -0.50
N PHE A 5 6.39 -30.42 0.56
CA PHE A 5 5.68 -29.15 0.64
C PHE A 5 6.68 -27.98 0.61
N ASN A 6 6.59 -27.15 -0.43
CA ASN A 6 7.48 -25.99 -0.59
C ASN A 6 6.91 -24.77 0.15
N TYR A 7 7.41 -24.55 1.37
CA TYR A 7 7.04 -23.43 2.25
C TYR A 7 7.28 -22.06 1.62
N GLU A 8 8.39 -21.88 0.90
CA GLU A 8 8.71 -20.61 0.27
C GLU A 8 7.74 -20.25 -0.84
N ARG A 9 7.39 -21.24 -1.68
CA ARG A 9 6.43 -21.06 -2.76
C ARG A 9 5.04 -20.78 -2.20
N ALA A 10 4.58 -21.55 -1.21
CA ALA A 10 3.28 -21.33 -0.58
C ALA A 10 3.18 -19.94 0.07
N ALA A 11 4.22 -19.51 0.78
CA ALA A 11 4.28 -18.17 1.36
C ALA A 11 4.27 -17.06 0.29
N ALA A 12 4.98 -17.23 -0.83
CA ALA A 12 4.96 -16.24 -1.92
C ALA A 12 3.57 -16.12 -2.58
N ILE A 13 2.91 -17.25 -2.82
CA ILE A 13 1.54 -17.28 -3.35
C ILE A 13 0.58 -16.57 -2.40
N LEU A 14 0.70 -16.79 -1.09
CA LEU A 14 -0.15 -16.15 -0.08
C LEU A 14 0.08 -14.64 -0.01
N VAL A 15 1.32 -14.17 -0.16
CA VAL A 15 1.62 -12.73 -0.21
C VAL A 15 1.00 -12.10 -1.45
N ASP A 16 1.18 -12.70 -2.63
CA ASP A 16 0.56 -12.17 -3.85
C ASP A 16 -0.98 -12.20 -3.77
N ALA A 17 -1.57 -13.23 -3.16
CA ALA A 17 -3.01 -13.32 -2.94
C ALA A 17 -3.54 -12.25 -1.96
N ALA A 18 -2.70 -11.78 -1.03
CA ALA A 18 -3.05 -10.69 -0.13
C ALA A 18 -3.16 -9.34 -0.85
N TYR A 19 -2.33 -9.09 -1.88
CA TYR A 19 -2.34 -7.81 -2.62
C TYR A 19 -3.19 -7.82 -3.88
N LEU A 20 -3.16 -8.91 -4.66
CA LEU A 20 -3.83 -9.02 -5.96
C LEU A 20 -5.22 -9.68 -5.86
N GLY A 21 -5.50 -10.33 -4.72
CA GLY A 21 -6.65 -11.21 -4.55
C GLY A 21 -6.40 -12.62 -5.10
N ASP A 22 -7.20 -13.58 -4.62
CA ASP A 22 -6.98 -15.02 -4.89
C ASP A 22 -7.08 -15.37 -6.38
N GLY A 23 -7.96 -14.71 -7.14
CA GLY A 23 -8.16 -15.00 -8.58
C GLY A 23 -6.95 -14.65 -9.44
N GLU A 24 -6.38 -13.46 -9.24
CA GLU A 24 -5.20 -13.00 -9.98
C GLU A 24 -3.93 -13.72 -9.52
N ALA A 25 -3.80 -13.98 -8.21
CA ALA A 25 -2.71 -14.79 -7.69
C ALA A 25 -2.75 -16.24 -8.22
N ALA A 26 -3.94 -16.83 -8.33
CA ALA A 26 -4.13 -18.17 -8.90
C ALA A 26 -3.64 -18.24 -10.35
N LYS A 27 -4.00 -17.25 -11.19
CA LYS A 27 -3.51 -17.13 -12.57
C LYS A 27 -2.00 -16.97 -12.62
N LYS A 28 -1.44 -16.04 -11.84
CA LYS A 28 -0.01 -15.71 -11.80
C LYS A 28 0.86 -16.93 -11.46
N TRP A 29 0.43 -17.73 -10.49
CA TRP A 29 1.19 -18.88 -9.99
C TRP A 29 0.79 -20.22 -10.62
N GLN A 30 -0.15 -20.20 -11.57
CA GLN A 30 -0.71 -21.39 -12.21
C GLN A 30 -1.24 -22.40 -11.18
N VAL A 31 -1.96 -21.90 -10.18
CA VAL A 31 -2.63 -22.70 -9.14
C VAL A 31 -4.12 -22.43 -9.15
N THR A 32 -4.91 -23.25 -8.46
CA THR A 32 -6.34 -22.98 -8.28
C THR A 32 -6.57 -22.09 -7.07
N THR A 33 -7.66 -21.32 -7.07
CA THR A 33 -8.11 -20.55 -5.90
C THR A 33 -8.30 -21.46 -4.68
N ARG A 34 -8.78 -22.70 -4.88
CA ARG A 34 -8.86 -23.73 -3.84
C ARG A 34 -7.50 -24.03 -3.19
N THR A 35 -6.42 -24.04 -3.98
CA THR A 35 -5.05 -24.26 -3.45
C THR A 35 -4.63 -23.11 -2.53
N ILE A 36 -4.95 -21.88 -2.91
CA ILE A 36 -4.67 -20.69 -2.08
C ILE A 36 -5.47 -20.75 -0.77
N GLN A 37 -6.75 -21.10 -0.83
CA GLN A 37 -7.58 -21.29 0.37
C GLN A 37 -7.04 -22.38 1.30
N ASN A 38 -6.57 -23.49 0.73
CA ASN A 38 -5.91 -24.56 1.51
C ASN A 38 -4.63 -24.05 2.18
N TYR A 39 -3.83 -23.24 1.48
CA TYR A 39 -2.64 -22.62 2.08
C TYR A 39 -3.01 -21.63 3.19
N ARG A 40 -4.10 -20.87 3.06
CA ARG A 40 -4.62 -20.00 4.14
C ARG A 40 -5.07 -20.82 5.35
N ALA A 41 -5.75 -21.94 5.13
CA ALA A 41 -6.14 -22.84 6.21
C ALA A 41 -4.89 -23.40 6.92
N LYS A 42 -3.88 -23.82 6.16
CA LYS A 42 -2.60 -24.33 6.70
C LYS A 42 -1.80 -23.25 7.41
N LEU A 43 -1.86 -21.99 6.96
CA LEU A 43 -1.19 -20.85 7.60
C LEU A 43 -1.62 -20.68 9.07
N LYS A 44 -2.87 -21.00 9.39
CA LYS A 44 -3.41 -20.89 10.77
C LYS A 44 -2.84 -21.93 11.72
N THR A 45 -2.37 -23.07 11.20
CA THR A 45 -1.98 -24.23 12.01
C THR A 45 -0.50 -24.60 11.86
N ASP A 46 0.19 -24.08 10.85
CA ASP A 46 1.59 -24.38 10.54
C ASP A 46 2.50 -23.18 10.87
N PRO A 47 3.24 -23.22 12.00
CA PRO A 47 4.09 -22.12 12.44
C PRO A 47 5.23 -21.80 11.45
N LEU A 48 5.72 -22.81 10.73
CA LEU A 48 6.80 -22.62 9.78
C LEU A 48 6.30 -21.83 8.57
N LEU A 49 5.15 -22.20 8.03
CA LEU A 49 4.51 -21.44 6.94
C LEU A 49 4.20 -19.99 7.37
N SER A 50 3.76 -19.80 8.61
CA SER A 50 3.50 -18.48 9.18
C SER A 50 4.76 -17.60 9.20
N GLN A 51 5.91 -18.12 9.64
CA GLN A 51 7.17 -17.37 9.60
C GLN A 51 7.60 -16.99 8.17
N PHE A 52 7.50 -17.94 7.22
CA PHE A 52 7.85 -17.66 5.83
C PHE A 52 6.95 -16.58 5.21
N PHE A 53 5.65 -16.64 5.52
CA PHE A 53 4.67 -15.64 5.09
C PHE A 53 4.98 -14.26 5.68
N ALA A 54 5.13 -14.15 6.99
CA ALA A 54 5.42 -12.89 7.68
C ALA A 54 6.69 -12.22 7.12
N ARG A 55 7.77 -12.99 6.95
CA ARG A 55 9.04 -12.46 6.40
C ARG A 55 8.89 -11.98 4.96
N LYS A 56 8.16 -12.71 4.11
CA LYS A 56 7.95 -12.30 2.71
C LYS A 56 7.01 -11.09 2.61
N ARG A 57 5.98 -11.04 3.43
CA ARG A 57 5.06 -9.89 3.52
C ARG A 57 5.83 -8.62 3.93
N ALA A 58 6.59 -8.68 5.02
CA ALA A 58 7.42 -7.56 5.47
C ALA A 58 8.41 -7.08 4.40
N ARG A 59 8.99 -8.01 3.61
CA ARG A 59 9.87 -7.65 2.49
C ARG A 59 9.12 -6.97 1.35
N ALA A 60 7.91 -7.44 1.03
CA ALA A 60 7.07 -6.82 0.01
C ALA A 60 6.66 -5.38 0.43
N GLU A 61 6.26 -5.22 1.69
CA GLU A 61 5.89 -3.92 2.28
C GLU A 61 7.08 -2.96 2.32
N GLY A 62 8.26 -3.43 2.75
CA GLY A 62 9.47 -2.61 2.79
C GLY A 62 9.95 -2.12 1.42
N ASN A 63 9.81 -2.95 0.37
CA ASN A 63 10.18 -2.56 -0.98
C ASN A 63 9.16 -1.60 -1.62
N TRP A 64 7.88 -1.76 -1.28
CA TRP A 64 6.78 -0.91 -1.75
C TRP A 64 6.92 0.54 -1.29
N VAL A 65 7.27 0.78 -0.02
CA VAL A 65 7.50 2.14 0.50
C VAL A 65 8.62 2.85 -0.27
N GLY A 66 9.67 2.11 -0.67
CA GLY A 66 10.77 2.64 -1.47
C GLY A 66 10.35 2.99 -2.91
N GLU A 67 9.45 2.22 -3.52
CA GLU A 67 8.89 2.52 -4.85
C GLU A 67 7.92 3.70 -4.79
N LEU A 68 7.07 3.77 -3.77
CA LEU A 68 6.13 4.86 -3.57
C LEU A 68 6.86 6.20 -3.38
N ARG A 69 7.91 6.24 -2.57
CA ARG A 69 8.76 7.43 -2.40
C ARG A 69 9.41 7.88 -3.71
N ARG A 70 9.89 6.94 -4.52
CA ARG A 70 10.48 7.24 -5.84
C ARG A 70 9.44 7.80 -6.80
N SER A 71 8.25 7.20 -6.85
CA SER A 71 7.14 7.66 -7.69
C SER A 71 6.68 9.06 -7.27
N LEU A 72 6.55 9.33 -5.96
CA LEU A 72 6.20 10.65 -5.45
C LEU A 72 7.26 11.70 -5.84
N GLY A 73 8.55 11.36 -5.69
CA GLY A 73 9.64 12.24 -6.12
C GLY A 73 9.59 12.55 -7.62
N ALA A 74 9.30 11.55 -8.46
CA ALA A 74 9.18 11.74 -9.91
C ALA A 74 7.97 12.62 -10.30
N VAL A 75 6.85 12.51 -9.57
CA VAL A 75 5.68 13.39 -9.78
C VAL A 75 6.02 14.81 -9.37
N LEU A 76 6.60 15.03 -8.18
CA LEU A 76 7.00 16.35 -7.70
C LEU A 76 7.96 17.05 -8.67
N GLU A 77 8.95 16.31 -9.19
CA GLU A 77 9.91 16.85 -10.16
C GLU A 77 9.23 17.23 -11.47
N LYS A 78 8.32 16.40 -12.00
CA LYS A 78 7.53 16.75 -13.17
C LYS A 78 6.66 17.98 -12.93
N SER A 79 6.01 18.08 -11.77
CA SER A 79 5.19 19.25 -11.42
C SER A 79 6.03 20.52 -11.33
N ARG A 80 7.25 20.42 -10.79
CA ARG A 80 8.20 21.54 -10.74
C ARG A 80 8.61 21.99 -12.13
N LEU A 81 9.00 21.06 -13.01
CA LEU A 81 9.38 21.39 -14.39
C LEU A 81 8.23 22.03 -15.16
N ILE A 82 6.99 21.57 -14.94
CA ILE A 82 5.78 22.19 -15.50
C ILE A 82 5.57 23.59 -14.94
N ALA A 83 5.75 23.80 -13.64
CA ALA A 83 5.60 25.12 -13.02
C ALA A 83 6.68 26.11 -13.50
N GLU A 84 7.91 25.65 -13.74
CA GLU A 84 9.01 26.46 -14.25
C GLU A 84 8.89 26.74 -15.76
N ALA A 85 8.31 25.82 -16.53
CA ALA A 85 8.19 25.93 -17.99
C ALA A 85 6.96 26.71 -18.47
N ILE A 86 6.01 27.04 -17.58
CA ILE A 86 4.79 27.71 -18.00
C ILE A 86 4.68 29.10 -17.39
N GLU A 87 4.70 30.11 -18.26
CA GLU A 87 4.29 31.47 -17.90
C GLU A 87 2.78 31.47 -17.60
N PRO A 88 2.37 31.73 -16.35
CA PRO A 88 0.96 31.70 -15.95
C PRO A 88 0.18 32.88 -16.53
N VAL A 89 0.90 33.92 -16.95
CA VAL A 89 0.36 35.13 -17.55
C VAL A 89 1.02 35.30 -18.91
N ILE A 90 0.21 35.28 -19.96
CA ILE A 90 0.63 35.57 -21.33
C ILE A 90 0.14 36.95 -21.72
N THR A 91 0.93 37.68 -22.49
CA THR A 91 0.49 38.93 -23.08
C THR A 91 -0.11 38.66 -24.45
N VAL A 92 -1.35 39.10 -24.65
CA VAL A 92 -2.09 38.92 -25.90
C VAL A 92 -2.47 40.30 -26.41
N GLU A 93 -2.23 40.55 -27.69
CA GLU A 93 -2.69 41.77 -28.34
C GLU A 93 -4.20 41.66 -28.58
N ASP A 94 -4.94 42.68 -28.15
CA ASP A 94 -6.37 42.79 -28.42
C ASP A 94 -6.58 43.16 -29.89
N PRO A 95 -7.23 42.30 -30.69
CA PRO A 95 -7.42 42.54 -32.11
C PRO A 95 -8.33 43.74 -32.42
N GLU A 96 -9.13 44.22 -31.47
CA GLU A 96 -10.01 45.37 -31.66
C GLU A 96 -9.34 46.71 -31.31
N THR A 97 -8.38 46.70 -30.37
CA THR A 97 -7.78 47.93 -29.82
C THR A 97 -6.28 48.04 -30.05
N GLY A 98 -5.61 46.99 -30.53
CA GLY A 98 -4.14 46.92 -30.69
C GLY A 98 -3.37 47.00 -29.37
N SER A 99 -4.07 46.97 -28.24
CA SER A 99 -3.48 47.11 -26.91
C SER A 99 -3.02 45.75 -26.40
N GLN A 100 -1.88 45.72 -25.71
CA GLN A 100 -1.41 44.51 -25.06
C GLN A 100 -2.13 44.26 -23.73
N VAL A 101 -2.78 43.11 -23.63
CA VAL A 101 -3.56 42.71 -22.44
C VAL A 101 -2.96 41.44 -21.85
N GLN A 102 -2.74 41.45 -20.54
CA GLN A 102 -2.32 40.24 -19.82
C GLN A 102 -3.50 39.29 -19.65
N ARG A 103 -3.32 38.02 -19.99
CA ARG A 103 -4.32 36.96 -19.83
C ARG A 103 -3.72 35.77 -19.10
N VAL A 104 -4.52 35.12 -18.28
CA VAL A 104 -4.12 33.89 -17.59
C VAL A 104 -4.06 32.74 -18.59
N ASN A 105 -2.95 32.01 -18.61
CA ASN A 105 -2.81 30.82 -19.41
C ASN A 105 -3.60 29.66 -18.77
N MET A 106 -4.85 29.49 -19.20
CA MET A 106 -5.73 28.46 -18.64
C MET A 106 -5.24 27.03 -18.89
N ALA A 107 -4.40 26.80 -19.90
CA ALA A 107 -3.78 25.49 -20.11
C ALA A 107 -2.74 25.19 -19.01
N ALA A 108 -1.95 26.20 -18.64
CA ALA A 108 -1.03 26.15 -17.49
C ALA A 108 -1.75 25.76 -16.21
N LEU A 109 -2.84 26.49 -15.93
CA LEU A 109 -3.60 26.35 -14.70
C LEU A 109 -4.22 24.95 -14.59
N ARG A 110 -4.74 24.41 -15.70
CA ARG A 110 -5.29 23.04 -15.75
C ARG A 110 -4.22 21.97 -15.51
N THR A 111 -3.03 22.12 -16.07
CA THR A 111 -1.94 21.17 -15.85
C THR A 111 -1.49 21.16 -14.39
N LEU A 112 -1.40 22.34 -13.75
CA LEU A 112 -1.09 22.45 -12.32
C LEU A 112 -2.17 21.83 -11.43
N ILE A 113 -3.45 22.04 -11.75
CA ILE A 113 -4.58 21.43 -11.01
C ILE A 113 -4.55 19.90 -11.13
N ALA A 114 -4.31 19.37 -12.33
CA ALA A 114 -4.23 17.92 -12.55
C ALA A 114 -3.07 17.31 -11.75
N ALA A 115 -1.89 17.93 -11.78
CA ALA A 115 -0.75 17.50 -10.98
C ALA A 115 -1.04 17.53 -9.47
N GLY A 116 -1.72 18.58 -8.97
CA GLY A 116 -2.14 18.68 -7.58
C GLY A 116 -3.12 17.58 -7.17
N LYS A 117 -4.03 17.18 -8.05
CA LYS A 117 -4.96 16.07 -7.83
C LYS A 117 -4.22 14.74 -7.71
N ASP A 118 -3.30 14.46 -8.64
CA ASP A 118 -2.49 13.23 -8.62
C ASP A 118 -1.68 13.13 -7.31
N LEU A 119 -1.11 14.25 -6.84
CA LEU A 119 -0.41 14.31 -5.55
C LEU A 119 -1.35 14.07 -4.36
N GLY A 120 -2.56 14.61 -4.40
CA GLY A 120 -3.57 14.39 -3.36
C GLY A 120 -4.03 12.93 -3.26
N GLU A 121 -4.22 12.26 -4.39
CA GLU A 121 -4.57 10.83 -4.43
C GLU A 121 -3.44 9.94 -3.86
N ILE A 122 -2.17 10.28 -4.17
CA ILE A 122 -1.01 9.59 -3.60
C ILE A 122 -0.90 9.81 -2.08
N ALA A 123 -1.15 11.04 -1.60
CA ALA A 123 -1.13 11.37 -0.17
C ALA A 123 -2.24 10.66 0.62
N LEU A 124 -3.46 10.59 0.07
CA LEU A 124 -4.57 9.84 0.65
C LEU A 124 -4.29 8.33 0.71
N ALA A 125 -3.68 7.77 -0.35
CA ALA A 125 -3.26 6.37 -0.34
C ALA A 125 -2.23 6.11 0.78
N LEU A 126 -1.31 7.04 1.02
CA LEU A 126 -0.35 6.96 2.14
C LEU A 126 -1.04 7.01 3.51
N GLU A 127 -2.04 7.88 3.69
CA GLU A 127 -2.75 8.04 4.96
C GLU A 127 -3.61 6.82 5.31
N VAL A 128 -4.35 6.27 4.33
CA VAL A 128 -5.14 5.04 4.50
C VAL A 128 -4.24 3.85 4.86
N LEU A 129 -3.05 3.76 4.26
CA LEU A 129 -2.09 2.70 4.59
C LEU A 129 -1.51 2.86 5.99
N ASN A 130 -1.17 4.08 6.40
CA ASN A 130 -0.66 4.35 7.76
C ASN A 130 -1.74 4.11 8.84
N ALA A 131 -3.01 4.30 8.52
CA ALA A 131 -4.14 3.99 9.40
C ALA A 131 -4.41 2.47 9.52
N GLY A 132 -4.07 1.68 8.49
CA GLY A 132 -4.21 0.22 8.50
C GLY A 132 -3.26 -0.50 9.48
N ASP A 133 -2.03 0.01 9.64
CA ASP A 133 -1.04 -0.55 10.57
C ASP A 133 -1.42 -0.34 12.05
N ALA A 134 -2.26 0.65 12.36
CA ALA A 134 -2.70 0.94 13.73
C ALA A 134 -3.85 0.03 14.21
N GLN A 135 -4.50 -0.73 13.32
CA GLN A 135 -5.71 -1.50 13.65
C GLN A 135 -5.50 -3.01 13.88
N GLU A 136 -4.31 -3.56 13.63
CA GLU A 136 -3.97 -4.96 13.97
C GLU A 136 -3.28 -5.09 15.35
N ASN A 137 -3.95 -4.71 16.43
CA ASN A 137 -3.73 -5.39 17.72
C ASN A 137 -5.03 -5.55 18.54
N PRO A 138 -5.91 -6.49 18.17
CA PRO A 138 -7.01 -6.91 19.02
C PRO A 138 -6.66 -8.26 19.68
N THR A 139 -5.63 -8.35 20.54
CA THR A 139 -5.53 -9.40 21.60
C THR A 139 -4.29 -9.24 22.49
N ALA A 140 -4.22 -8.15 23.27
CA ALA A 140 -3.66 -8.26 24.61
C ALA A 140 -4.76 -8.81 25.53
N ARG A 141 -4.94 -10.14 25.55
CA ARG A 141 -5.68 -10.79 26.65
C ARG A 141 -4.77 -10.76 27.89
N PRO A 142 -5.16 -10.12 29.01
CA PRO A 142 -4.50 -10.42 30.28
C PRO A 142 -4.79 -11.88 30.61
N GLY A 143 -3.71 -12.64 30.75
CA GLY A 143 -3.76 -14.06 31.08
C GLY A 143 -4.47 -14.28 32.41
N SER A 144 -5.47 -15.15 32.36
CA SER A 144 -5.95 -15.91 33.51
C SER A 144 -4.89 -16.92 33.91
N ALA A 145 -4.22 -16.71 35.04
CA ALA A 145 -3.60 -17.74 35.86
C ALA A 145 -3.20 -17.12 37.20
N ASP A 146 -4.08 -17.21 38.19
CA ASP A 146 -3.71 -17.37 39.60
C ASP A 146 -4.90 -18.10 40.27
N LEU A 147 -4.89 -19.42 40.08
CA LEU A 147 -5.51 -20.36 40.99
C LEU A 147 -4.41 -20.78 41.97
N GLU A 148 -4.27 -20.09 43.09
CA GLU A 148 -3.58 -20.67 44.25
C GLU A 148 -4.40 -20.41 45.54
N ASP A 149 -4.90 -21.53 46.05
CA ASP A 149 -5.01 -21.89 47.46
C ASP A 149 -5.74 -20.97 48.44
N GLY A 150 -7.06 -21.19 48.50
CA GLY A 150 -7.83 -20.95 49.72
C GLY A 150 -7.81 -22.19 50.63
N ALA A 151 -6.85 -22.27 51.54
CA ALA A 151 -6.93 -23.06 52.76
C ALA A 151 -7.00 -22.11 53.98
N PRO A 152 -7.89 -22.33 54.95
CA PRO A 152 -8.01 -21.49 56.15
C PRO A 152 -7.04 -21.96 57.25
N LEU A 153 -7.03 -21.24 58.39
CA LEU A 153 -6.28 -21.39 59.67
C LEU A 153 -5.23 -20.25 59.80
N ILE A 154 -5.14 -19.38 60.82
CA ILE A 154 -5.44 -19.47 62.27
C ILE A 154 -5.63 -18.04 62.83
N ASN A 155 -6.66 -17.82 63.65
CA ASN A 155 -6.55 -17.28 65.01
C ASN A 155 -7.81 -17.58 65.81
#